data_AF-A0A1Y3E7E1-F1
#
_entry.id   AF-A0A1Y3E7E1-F1
#
_cell.length_a   1.000
_cell.length_b   1.000
_cell.length_c   1.000
_cell.angle_alpha   90.00
_cell.angle_beta   90.00
_cell.angle_gamma   90.00
#
_symmetry.space_group_name_H-M   'P 1'
#
loop_
_entity.id
_entity.type
_entity.pdbx_description
1 polymer ?
#
loop_
_entity_poly.entity_id
_entity_poly.type
_entity_poly.pdbx_seq_one_letter_code
_entity_poly.pdbx_strand_id
1 'polypeptide(L)'
;LNKNSTDPKTRVELGQQLLDLIQREGVPNDANNLTLFMDVMVQWLNGTNFKVALLALEILSLSLEVSGATVSHIVLENASTIMERLGDNREQVRQDAVGLLLKLMNTPGCTPQ
;
A
#
# COMPACT_ATOMS: atom_id res chain seq x y z
N LEU A 1 1.66 -13.61 -0.02
CA LEU A 1 2.15 -12.92 1.21
C LEU A 1 3.04 -13.80 2.10
N ASN A 2 2.88 -15.13 2.11
CA ASN A 2 3.72 -16.07 2.88
C ASN A 2 5.24 -16.03 2.61
N LYS A 3 5.66 -15.39 1.50
CA LYS A 3 7.07 -15.18 1.14
C LYS A 3 7.64 -13.86 1.71
N ASN A 4 6.84 -13.07 2.41
CA ASN A 4 7.30 -11.83 3.03
C ASN A 4 8.37 -12.14 4.08
N SER A 5 9.43 -11.35 4.11
CA SER A 5 10.59 -11.55 4.99
C SER A 5 11.14 -10.18 5.44
N THR A 6 12.27 -10.16 6.15
CA THR A 6 12.98 -8.92 6.48
C THR A 6 14.01 -8.51 5.42
N ASP A 7 14.31 -9.38 4.45
CA ASP A 7 15.28 -9.10 3.39
C ASP A 7 14.68 -8.16 2.33
N PRO A 8 15.29 -6.98 2.08
CA PRO A 8 14.77 -6.03 1.11
C PRO A 8 14.70 -6.58 -0.32
N LYS A 9 15.62 -7.46 -0.72
CA LYS A 9 15.59 -8.04 -2.06
C LYS A 9 14.37 -8.93 -2.25
N THR A 10 14.13 -9.82 -1.30
CA THR A 10 12.91 -10.66 -1.25
C THR A 10 11.65 -9.82 -1.29
N ARG A 11 11.59 -8.70 -0.55
CA ARG A 11 10.43 -7.78 -0.57
C ARG A 11 10.21 -7.13 -1.93
N VAL A 12 11.28 -6.67 -2.59
CA VAL A 12 11.17 -6.09 -3.93
C VAL A 12 10.66 -7.11 -4.94
N GLU A 13 11.18 -8.34 -4.93
CA GLU A 13 10.72 -9.41 -5.82
C GLU A 13 9.25 -9.78 -5.55
N LEU A 14 8.85 -9.86 -4.28
CA LEU A 14 7.47 -10.12 -3.89
C LEU A 14 6.55 -8.95 -4.30
N GLY A 15 6.98 -7.71 -4.13
CA GLY A 15 6.15 -6.56 -4.45
C GLY A 15 5.90 -6.42 -5.95
N GLN A 16 6.88 -6.77 -6.79
CA GLN A 16 6.65 -6.85 -8.23
C GLN A 16 5.59 -7.89 -8.58
N GLN A 17 5.64 -9.08 -7.95
CA GLN A 17 4.61 -10.11 -8.13
C GLN A 17 3.22 -9.63 -7.65
N LEU A 18 3.17 -8.83 -6.59
CA LEU A 18 1.92 -8.25 -6.09
C LEU A 18 1.33 -7.22 -7.07
N LEU A 19 2.16 -6.36 -7.65
CA LEU A 19 1.70 -5.41 -8.68
C LEU A 19 1.06 -6.14 -9.87
N ASP A 20 1.75 -7.14 -10.42
CA ASP A 20 1.25 -7.93 -11.54
C ASP A 20 -0.05 -8.65 -11.19
N LEU A 21 -0.14 -9.19 -9.97
CA LEU A 21 -1.33 -9.89 -9.49
C LEU A 21 -2.53 -8.93 -9.32
N ILE A 22 -2.32 -7.79 -8.64
CA ILE A 22 -3.38 -6.81 -8.39
C ILE A 22 -3.88 -6.20 -9.70
N GLN A 23 -2.98 -5.95 -10.66
CA GLN A 23 -3.37 -5.46 -11.98
C GLN A 23 -4.31 -6.44 -12.71
N ARG A 24 -4.12 -7.76 -12.50
CA ARG A 24 -4.89 -8.81 -13.18
C ARG A 24 -6.17 -9.20 -12.44
N GLU A 25 -6.10 -9.28 -11.12
CA GLU A 25 -7.12 -9.92 -10.29
C GLU A 25 -7.73 -8.97 -9.24
N GLY A 26 -7.16 -7.78 -9.06
CA GLY A 26 -7.50 -6.88 -7.97
C GLY A 26 -6.95 -7.33 -6.62
N VAL A 27 -7.43 -6.69 -5.55
CA VAL A 27 -7.09 -7.07 -4.17
C VAL A 27 -7.98 -8.23 -3.68
N PRO A 28 -7.61 -8.94 -2.60
CA PRO A 28 -8.50 -9.92 -1.98
C PRO A 28 -9.84 -9.28 -1.57
N ASN A 29 -10.95 -10.01 -1.67
CA ASN A 29 -12.27 -9.50 -1.29
C ASN A 29 -12.71 -9.96 0.11
N ASP A 30 -12.00 -10.90 0.73
CA ASP A 30 -12.29 -11.34 2.10
C ASP A 30 -11.49 -10.53 3.12
N ALA A 31 -12.14 -10.26 4.26
CA ALA A 31 -11.60 -9.39 5.30
C ALA A 31 -10.24 -9.85 5.84
N ASN A 32 -10.05 -11.16 6.05
CA ASN A 32 -8.82 -11.69 6.62
C ASN A 32 -7.61 -11.47 5.69
N ASN A 33 -7.77 -11.75 4.40
CA ASN A 33 -6.69 -11.54 3.43
C ASN A 33 -6.45 -10.05 3.16
N LEU A 34 -7.48 -9.19 3.22
CA LEU A 34 -7.32 -7.74 3.16
C LEU A 34 -6.51 -7.20 4.34
N THR A 35 -6.82 -7.65 5.56
CA THR A 35 -6.04 -7.28 6.75
C THR A 35 -4.59 -7.72 6.60
N LEU A 36 -4.35 -8.97 6.20
CA LEU A 36 -2.99 -9.47 5.99
C LEU A 36 -2.24 -8.69 4.90
N PHE A 37 -2.93 -8.33 3.82
CA PHE A 37 -2.37 -7.48 2.76
C PHE A 37 -1.94 -6.12 3.32
N MET A 38 -2.82 -5.46 4.08
CA MET A 38 -2.51 -4.15 4.68
C MET A 38 -1.39 -4.24 5.72
N ASP A 39 -1.36 -5.29 6.56
CA ASP A 39 -0.29 -5.50 7.55
C ASP A 39 1.09 -5.59 6.87
N VAL A 40 1.19 -6.26 5.72
CA VAL A 40 2.43 -6.30 4.94
C VAL A 40 2.79 -4.91 4.41
N MET A 41 1.83 -4.14 3.91
CA MET A 41 2.06 -2.78 3.43
C MET A 41 2.54 -1.86 4.57
N VAL A 42 1.88 -1.89 5.72
CA VAL A 42 2.29 -1.13 6.93
C VAL A 42 3.71 -1.53 7.35
N GLN A 43 4.01 -2.82 7.38
CA GLN A 43 5.36 -3.29 7.72
C GLN A 43 6.42 -2.79 6.73
N TRP A 44 6.08 -2.68 5.44
CA TRP A 44 6.98 -2.20 4.41
C TRP A 44 7.18 -0.68 4.48
N LEU A 45 6.11 0.07 4.73
CA LEU A 45 6.14 1.52 4.94
C LEU A 45 6.93 1.89 6.21
N ASN A 46 6.79 1.14 7.30
CA ASN A 46 7.56 1.36 8.55
C ASN A 46 9.02 0.92 8.44
N GLY A 47 9.40 0.26 7.34
CA GLY A 47 10.77 -0.15 7.08
C GLY A 47 11.71 1.02 6.77
N THR A 48 13.01 0.74 6.81
CA THR A 48 14.08 1.71 6.52
C THR A 48 14.54 1.70 5.06
N ASN A 49 14.12 0.72 4.26
CA ASN A 49 14.51 0.62 2.86
C ASN A 49 13.52 1.42 1.97
N PHE A 50 13.99 2.54 1.44
CA PHE A 50 13.14 3.43 0.63
C PHE A 50 12.56 2.76 -0.63
N LYS A 51 13.27 1.81 -1.26
CA LYS A 51 12.73 1.10 -2.45
C LYS A 51 11.54 0.23 -2.09
N VAL A 52 11.59 -0.39 -0.92
CA VAL A 52 10.47 -1.18 -0.39
C VAL A 52 9.30 -0.29 0.00
N ALA A 53 9.57 0.89 0.58
CA ALA A 53 8.53 1.87 0.89
C ALA A 53 7.84 2.41 -0.38
N LEU A 54 8.60 2.78 -1.42
CA LEU A 54 8.06 3.18 -2.72
C LEU A 54 7.17 2.09 -3.31
N LEU A 55 7.63 0.84 -3.27
CA LEU A 55 6.86 -0.29 -3.80
C LEU A 55 5.56 -0.50 -3.03
N ALA A 56 5.54 -0.33 -1.70
CA ALA A 56 4.30 -0.38 -0.92
C ALA A 56 3.34 0.75 -1.30
N LEU A 57 3.83 1.97 -1.51
CA LEU A 57 3.01 3.11 -1.95
C LEU A 57 2.43 2.86 -3.35
N GLU A 58 3.21 2.32 -4.28
CA GLU A 58 2.78 1.95 -5.63
C GLU A 58 1.70 0.87 -5.59
N ILE A 59 1.91 -0.19 -4.81
CA ILE A 59 0.94 -1.27 -4.61
C ILE A 59 -0.39 -0.74 -4.07
N LEU A 60 -0.36 0.12 -3.05
CA LEU A 60 -1.57 0.73 -2.48
C LEU A 60 -2.27 1.66 -3.49
N SER A 61 -1.49 2.41 -4.27
CA SER A 61 -2.01 3.30 -5.31
C SER A 61 -2.73 2.53 -6.43
N LEU A 62 -2.13 1.43 -6.89
CA LEU A 62 -2.74 0.52 -7.87
C LEU A 62 -3.98 -0.18 -7.29
N SER A 63 -3.92 -0.58 -6.02
CA SER A 63 -5.04 -1.22 -5.32
C SER A 63 -6.28 -0.32 -5.25
N LEU A 64 -6.10 0.97 -4.96
CA LEU A 64 -7.20 1.94 -4.96
C LEU A 64 -7.78 2.15 -6.37
N GLU A 65 -6.94 2.06 -7.40
CA GLU A 65 -7.36 2.24 -8.79
C GLU A 65 -8.17 1.05 -9.31
N VAL A 66 -7.73 -0.17 -9.00
CA VAL A 66 -8.38 -1.40 -9.48
C VAL A 66 -9.54 -1.84 -8.56
N SER A 67 -9.46 -1.57 -7.26
CA SER A 67 -10.37 -2.12 -6.25
C SER A 67 -10.73 -1.11 -5.15
N GLY A 68 -10.90 0.16 -5.53
CA GLY A 68 -11.15 1.27 -4.59
C GLY A 68 -12.25 1.02 -3.57
N ALA A 69 -13.42 0.52 -3.99
CA ALA A 69 -14.54 0.26 -3.08
C ALA A 69 -14.24 -0.84 -2.04
N THR A 70 -13.34 -1.78 -2.36
CA THR A 70 -12.94 -2.87 -1.47
C THR A 70 -11.87 -2.42 -0.48
N VAL A 71 -10.91 -1.60 -0.93
CA VAL A 71 -9.69 -1.33 -0.17
C VAL A 71 -9.67 0.04 0.52
N SER A 72 -10.49 1.00 0.09
CA SER A 72 -10.43 2.39 0.56
C SER A 72 -10.57 2.54 2.08
N HIS A 73 -11.48 1.79 2.70
CA HIS A 73 -11.69 1.81 4.14
C HIS A 73 -10.43 1.40 4.91
N ILE A 74 -9.81 0.27 4.57
CA ILE A 74 -8.65 -0.22 5.31
C ILE A 74 -7.40 0.62 5.05
N VAL A 75 -7.26 1.23 3.86
CA VAL A 75 -6.21 2.23 3.62
C VAL A 75 -6.44 3.48 4.47
N LEU A 76 -7.70 3.92 4.62
CA LEU A 76 -8.06 5.07 5.45
C LEU A 76 -7.78 4.83 6.93
N GLU A 77 -8.09 3.64 7.47
CA GLU A 77 -7.75 3.26 8.85
C GLU A 77 -6.24 3.34 9.14
N ASN A 78 -5.41 3.16 8.11
CA ASN A 78 -3.94 3.18 8.20
C ASN A 78 -3.33 4.46 7.60
N ALA A 79 -4.12 5.51 7.38
CA ALA A 79 -3.65 6.74 6.76
C ALA A 79 -2.54 7.43 7.56
N SER A 80 -2.48 7.26 8.89
CA SER A 80 -1.39 7.77 9.73
C SER A 80 -0.02 7.26 9.31
N THR A 81 0.12 5.96 9.04
CA THR A 81 1.37 5.36 8.54
C THR A 81 1.78 5.93 7.19
N ILE A 82 0.82 6.22 6.31
CA ILE A 82 1.10 6.86 5.01
C ILE A 82 1.54 8.31 5.22
N MET A 83 0.89 9.04 6.12
CA MET A 83 1.24 10.42 6.48
C MET A 83 2.64 10.54 7.08
N GLU A 84 3.10 9.56 7.86
CA GLU A 84 4.47 9.52 8.37
C GLU A 84 5.52 9.50 7.25
N ARG A 85 5.20 8.93 6.08
CA ARG A 85 6.10 8.91 4.91
C ARG A 85 6.25 10.26 4.21
N LEU A 86 5.42 11.25 4.54
CA LEU A 86 5.62 12.64 4.13
C LEU A 86 6.89 13.25 4.75
N GLY A 87 7.42 12.65 5.81
CA GLY A 87 8.69 13.03 6.45
C GLY A 87 9.92 12.30 5.93
N ASP A 88 9.81 11.48 4.87
CA ASP A 88 10.94 10.68 4.38
C ASP A 88 12.08 11.56 3.81
N ASN A 89 13.32 11.13 4.01
CA ASN A 89 14.51 11.76 3.44
C ASN A 89 14.51 11.73 1.90
N ARG A 90 13.85 10.74 1.29
CA ARG A 90 13.71 10.59 -0.17
C ARG A 90 12.51 11.36 -0.67
N GLU A 91 12.75 12.32 -1.55
CA GLU A 91 11.70 13.13 -2.15
C GLU A 91 10.62 12.30 -2.86
N GLN A 92 11.02 11.28 -3.62
CA GLN A 92 10.07 10.41 -4.31
C GLN A 92 9.08 9.75 -3.33
N VAL A 93 9.56 9.29 -2.17
CA VAL A 93 8.68 8.66 -1.17
C VAL A 93 7.65 9.66 -0.65
N ARG A 94 8.07 10.91 -0.40
CA ARG A 94 7.16 11.97 0.02
C ARG A 94 6.12 12.27 -1.06
N GLN A 95 6.53 12.38 -2.32
CA GLN A 95 5.65 12.68 -3.45
C GLN A 95 4.61 11.56 -3.66
N ASP A 96 5.05 10.30 -3.64
CA ASP A 96 4.16 9.15 -3.82
C ASP A 96 3.17 9.01 -2.65
N ALA A 97 3.60 9.32 -1.42
CA ALA A 97 2.72 9.35 -0.26
C ALA A 97 1.65 10.44 -0.37
N VAL A 98 2.00 11.66 -0.83
CA VAL A 98 1.01 12.70 -1.13
C VAL A 98 0.05 12.23 -2.21
N GLY A 99 0.57 11.67 -3.31
CA GLY A 99 -0.24 11.17 -4.42
C GLY A 99 -1.24 10.10 -3.97
N LEU A 100 -0.80 9.17 -3.11
CA LEU A 100 -1.65 8.14 -2.54
C LEU A 100 -2.76 8.71 -1.66
N LEU A 101 -2.44 9.66 -0.76
CA LEU A 101 -3.44 10.32 0.10
C LEU A 101 -4.46 11.11 -0.72
N LEU A 102 -4.03 11.81 -1.77
CA LEU A 102 -4.93 12.49 -2.71
C LEU A 102 -5.84 11.49 -3.44
N LYS A 103 -5.30 10.37 -3.92
CA LYS A 103 -6.08 9.31 -4.58
C LYS A 103 -7.11 8.72 -3.62
N LEU A 104 -6.73 8.46 -2.38
CA LEU A 104 -7.61 7.96 -1.33
C LEU A 104 -8.80 8.91 -1.08
N MET A 105 -8.54 10.22 -0.92
CA MET A 105 -9.61 11.21 -0.71
C MET A 105 -10.61 11.29 -1.87
N ASN A 106 -10.17 10.99 -3.10
CA ASN A 106 -11.02 10.97 -4.28
C ASN A 106 -11.68 9.61 -4.52
N THR A 107 -11.39 8.58 -3.71
CA THR A 107 -11.94 7.25 -3.87
C THR A 107 -13.34 7.17 -3.23
N PRO A 108 -14.40 6.79 -3.99
CA PRO A 108 -15.75 6.63 -3.43
C PRO A 108 -15.77 5.61 -2.28
N GLY A 109 -16.48 5.94 -1.19
CA GLY A 109 -16.58 5.06 -0.01
C GLY A 109 -15.63 5.40 1.14
N CYS A 110 -14.78 6.43 1.01
CA CYS A 110 -13.99 7.01 2.11
C CYS A 110 -14.82 7.88 3.08
N THR A 111 -15.95 7.35 3.55
CA THR A 111 -16.73 7.95 4.65
C THR A 111 -16.63 7.02 5.86
N PRO A 112 -16.33 7.53 7.06
CA PRO A 112 -16.43 6.72 8.28
C PRO A 112 -17.83 6.11 8.37
N GLN A 113 -17.93 4.80 8.58
CA GLN A 113 -19.20 4.16 8.97
C GLN A 113 -19.45 4.36 10.46
#